data_AF-A0A962X7P4-F1
#
_entry.id   AF-A0A962X7P4-F1
#
_cell.length_a   1.000
_cell.length_b   1.000
_cell.length_c   1.000
_cell.angle_alpha   90.00
_cell.angle_beta   90.00
_cell.angle_gamma   90.00
#
_symmetry.space_group_name_H-M   'P 1'
#
loop_
_entity.id
_entity.type
_entity.pdbx_description
1 polymer ?
#
loop_
_entity_poly.entity_id
_entity_poly.type
_entity_poly.pdbx_seq_one_letter_code
_entity_poly.pdbx_strand_id
1 'polypeptide(L)'
;DMYVSGYLVPGLLPTRGDDYAAPMWGAMGSRVRGYCYHHDDNKSFGFMRFLVKLSQYLWKTDSRDPDSPYRTAFFHDSSLPEGFNVMKLPSRNHLFEFTLAEPNGKQPVATDIILVHPISS
;
A
#
# COMPACT_ATOMS: atom_id res chain seq x y z
N ASP A 1 -20.49 -5.08 -9.24
CA ASP A 1 -19.75 -6.05 -8.41
C ASP A 1 -18.38 -5.47 -8.10
N MET A 2 -17.92 -5.50 -6.85
CA MET A 2 -16.65 -4.90 -6.45
C MET A 2 -15.69 -6.01 -6.05
N TYR A 3 -14.68 -6.24 -6.87
CA TYR A 3 -13.62 -7.20 -6.60
C TYR A 3 -12.50 -6.54 -5.78
N VAL A 4 -12.19 -7.10 -4.61
CA VAL A 4 -11.01 -6.77 -3.82
C VAL A 4 -10.07 -7.98 -3.87
N SER A 5 -8.83 -7.77 -4.32
CA SER A 5 -7.83 -8.84 -4.30
C SER A 5 -7.60 -9.34 -2.87
N GLY A 6 -7.57 -10.66 -2.67
CA GLY A 6 -7.29 -11.27 -1.36
C GLY A 6 -5.95 -10.83 -0.75
N TYR A 7 -4.97 -10.47 -1.58
CA TYR A 7 -3.70 -9.91 -1.12
C TYR A 7 -3.86 -8.59 -0.35
N LEU A 8 -4.92 -7.82 -0.60
CA LEU A 8 -5.17 -6.55 0.10
C LEU A 8 -5.86 -6.72 1.45
N VAL A 9 -6.36 -7.93 1.75
CA VAL A 9 -7.16 -8.18 2.95
C VAL A 9 -6.23 -8.31 4.16
N PRO A 10 -6.37 -7.45 5.20
CA PRO A 10 -5.56 -7.53 6.40
C PRO A 10 -5.66 -8.90 7.05
N GLY A 11 -4.51 -9.52 7.37
CA GLY A 11 -4.43 -10.80 8.07
C GLY A 11 -4.91 -12.03 7.28
N LEU A 12 -5.30 -11.90 6.01
CA LEU A 12 -5.72 -13.07 5.21
C LEU A 12 -4.54 -13.93 4.74
N LEU A 13 -3.44 -13.27 4.37
CA LEU A 13 -2.20 -13.92 3.95
C LEU A 13 -1.04 -13.31 4.77
N PRO A 14 -0.11 -14.14 5.30
CA PRO A 14 1.00 -13.66 6.11
C PRO A 14 1.83 -12.66 5.35
N THR A 15 2.34 -11.63 6.03
CA THR A 15 3.30 -10.66 5.46
C THR A 15 4.74 -11.04 5.79
N ARG A 16 5.72 -10.44 5.09
CA ARG A 16 7.12 -10.65 5.49
C ARG A 16 7.37 -10.03 6.86
N GLY A 17 7.95 -10.81 7.78
CA GLY A 17 8.23 -10.35 9.13
C GLY A 17 7.01 -10.34 10.06
N ASP A 18 5.95 -11.06 9.71
CA ASP A 18 4.79 -11.27 10.58
C ASP A 18 5.17 -12.20 11.74
N ASP A 19 5.69 -11.61 12.82
CA ASP A 19 6.02 -12.27 14.08
C ASP A 19 5.17 -11.72 15.24
N TYR A 20 5.25 -12.36 16.42
CA TYR A 20 4.44 -11.96 17.58
C TYR A 20 4.73 -10.55 18.10
N ALA A 21 5.86 -9.94 17.72
CA ALA A 21 6.25 -8.59 18.12
C ALA A 21 5.94 -7.54 17.04
N ALA A 22 5.48 -7.95 15.87
CA ALA A 22 5.17 -7.06 14.77
C ALA A 22 4.03 -6.07 15.14
N PRO A 23 4.15 -4.79 14.76
CA PRO A 23 3.07 -3.83 14.94
C PRO A 23 1.80 -4.25 14.19
N MET A 24 0.63 -3.95 14.77
CA MET A 24 -0.66 -4.26 14.15
C MET A 24 -0.78 -3.66 12.74
N TRP A 25 -1.34 -4.41 11.79
CA TRP A 25 -1.58 -3.94 10.43
C TRP A 25 -2.23 -2.54 10.39
N GLY A 26 -1.61 -1.62 9.65
CA GLY A 26 -2.07 -0.24 9.50
C GLY A 26 -1.54 0.73 10.57
N ALA A 27 -0.85 0.24 11.60
CA ALA A 27 -0.09 1.09 12.52
C ALA A 27 1.26 1.53 11.92
N MET A 28 1.87 2.57 12.45
CA MET A 28 3.25 2.92 12.10
C MET A 28 4.20 1.77 12.46
N GLY A 29 5.18 1.53 11.60
CA GLY A 29 6.09 0.38 11.65
C GLY A 29 5.49 -0.93 11.13
N SER A 30 4.16 -1.00 10.89
CA SER A 30 3.54 -2.24 10.40
C SER A 30 3.80 -2.47 8.91
N ARG A 31 3.80 -3.75 8.53
CA ARG A 31 3.84 -4.21 7.15
C ARG A 31 2.40 -4.28 6.61
N VAL A 32 2.13 -3.62 5.49
CA VAL A 32 0.81 -3.61 4.84
C VAL A 32 0.92 -3.88 3.35
N ARG A 33 -0.22 -4.15 2.71
CA ARG A 33 -0.32 -4.27 1.25
C ARG A 33 -1.23 -3.23 0.65
N GLY A 34 -0.84 -2.77 -0.53
CA GLY A 34 -1.55 -1.72 -1.24
C GLY A 34 -1.20 -1.71 -2.72
N TYR A 35 -1.72 -0.70 -3.40
CA TYR A 35 -1.46 -0.45 -4.81
C TYR A 35 -1.27 1.04 -5.05
N CYS A 36 -0.53 1.41 -6.08
CA CYS A 36 -0.35 2.81 -6.43
C CYS A 36 -1.63 3.34 -7.11
N TYR A 37 -2.31 4.30 -6.48
CA TYR A 37 -3.54 4.89 -7.03
C TYR A 37 -3.30 6.23 -7.74
N HIS A 38 -2.16 6.87 -7.49
CA HIS A 38 -1.73 8.10 -8.13
C HIS A 38 -0.20 8.15 -8.18
N HIS A 39 0.34 8.61 -9.29
CA HIS A 39 1.77 8.79 -9.51
C HIS A 39 1.97 10.00 -10.43
N ASP A 40 3.00 10.80 -10.15
CA ASP A 40 3.40 12.00 -10.91
C ASP A 40 4.80 11.76 -11.47
N ASP A 41 4.87 11.36 -12.74
CA ASP A 41 6.12 11.05 -13.45
C ASP A 41 7.09 12.23 -13.48
N ASN A 42 6.59 13.47 -13.51
CA ASN A 42 7.45 14.66 -13.59
C ASN A 42 8.17 14.94 -12.27
N LYS A 43 7.61 14.48 -11.15
CA LYS A 43 8.12 14.73 -9.80
C LYS A 43 8.63 13.46 -9.10
N SER A 44 8.57 12.32 -9.79
CA SER A 44 9.07 11.03 -9.33
C SER A 44 8.51 10.58 -7.97
N PHE A 45 7.21 10.77 -7.76
CA PHE A 45 6.54 10.30 -6.54
C PHE A 45 5.12 9.82 -6.82
N GLY A 46 4.58 9.06 -5.86
CA GLY A 46 3.18 8.67 -5.87
C GLY A 46 2.61 8.41 -4.49
N PHE A 47 1.41 7.83 -4.50
CA PHE A 47 0.71 7.42 -3.29
C PHE A 47 0.19 5.99 -3.42
N MET A 48 0.57 5.16 -2.44
CA MET A 48 0.00 3.85 -2.23
C MET A 48 -1.32 3.98 -1.50
N ARG A 49 -2.36 3.29 -1.96
CA ARG A 49 -3.60 3.06 -1.24
C ARG A 49 -3.57 1.68 -0.62
N PHE A 50 -3.86 1.58 0.66
CA PHE A 50 -3.93 0.32 1.39
C PHE A 50 -5.20 0.23 2.22
N LEU A 51 -5.64 -0.99 2.48
CA LEU A 51 -6.83 -1.29 3.28
C LEU A 51 -6.40 -1.48 4.73
N VAL A 52 -7.00 -0.76 5.67
CA VAL A 52 -6.66 -0.85 7.11
C VAL A 52 -7.50 -1.91 7.81
N LYS A 53 -8.77 -2.04 7.40
CA LYS A 53 -9.74 -2.97 8.00
C LYS A 53 -10.74 -3.42 6.96
N LEU A 54 -11.30 -4.62 7.12
CA LEU A 54 -12.52 -4.98 6.40
C LEU A 54 -13.71 -4.20 6.99
N SER A 55 -14.58 -3.70 6.13
CA SER A 55 -15.80 -3.00 6.55
C SER A 55 -16.92 -3.17 5.53
N GLN A 56 -18.15 -2.84 5.92
CA GLN A 56 -19.29 -2.75 4.97
C GLN A 56 -19.13 -1.61 3.93
N TYR A 57 -18.14 -0.74 4.11
CA TYR A 57 -17.89 0.44 3.29
C TYR A 57 -16.67 0.26 2.38
N LEU A 58 -16.34 -0.97 1.95
CA LEU A 58 -15.22 -1.23 1.02
C LEU A 58 -15.32 -0.46 -0.31
N TRP A 59 -16.51 0.04 -0.67
CA TRP A 59 -16.73 0.87 -1.86
C TRP A 59 -16.31 2.33 -1.65
N LYS A 60 -16.21 2.79 -0.40
CA LYS A 60 -15.70 4.12 -0.05
C LYS A 60 -14.18 4.10 -0.12
N THR A 61 -13.61 4.44 -1.28
CA THR A 61 -12.14 4.40 -1.48
C THR A 61 -11.44 5.74 -1.26
N ASP A 62 -12.18 6.83 -1.01
CA ASP A 62 -11.60 8.13 -0.64
C ASP A 62 -11.01 8.01 0.76
N SER A 63 -9.69 8.10 0.91
CA SER A 63 -9.02 7.97 2.21
C SER A 63 -9.26 9.14 3.16
N ARG A 64 -9.85 10.23 2.67
CA ARG A 64 -10.21 11.41 3.47
C ARG A 64 -11.56 11.26 4.16
N ASP A 65 -12.41 10.35 3.67
CA ASP A 65 -13.66 10.00 4.35
C ASP A 65 -13.32 9.22 5.64
N PRO A 66 -13.72 9.68 6.83
CA PRO A 66 -13.48 8.97 8.09
C PRO A 66 -13.98 7.52 8.10
N ASP A 67 -15.07 7.22 7.37
CA ASP A 67 -15.66 5.88 7.26
C ASP A 67 -14.93 4.98 6.28
N SER A 68 -14.10 5.55 5.41
CA SER A 68 -13.31 4.79 4.45
C SER A 68 -12.39 3.83 5.19
N PRO A 69 -12.39 2.54 4.83
CA PRO A 69 -11.43 1.60 5.38
C PRO A 69 -10.03 1.75 4.74
N TYR A 70 -9.85 2.65 3.77
CA TYR A 70 -8.58 2.86 3.08
C TYR A 70 -7.82 4.05 3.64
N ARG A 71 -6.49 3.94 3.63
CA ARG A 71 -5.55 5.03 3.92
C ARG A 71 -4.50 5.11 2.83
N THR A 72 -3.70 6.18 2.85
CA THR A 72 -2.69 6.45 1.84
C THR A 72 -1.32 6.64 2.47
N ALA A 73 -0.29 6.20 1.76
CA ALA A 73 1.11 6.41 2.10
C ALA A 73 1.86 6.98 0.89
N PHE A 74 2.70 7.98 1.13
CA PHE A 74 3.56 8.59 0.13
C PHE A 74 4.75 7.69 -0.22
N PHE A 75 5.19 7.68 -1.47
CA PHE A 75 6.48 7.08 -1.85
C PHE A 75 7.17 7.93 -2.90
N HIS A 76 8.51 7.90 -2.90
CA HIS A 76 9.34 8.40 -4.00
C HIS A 76 9.74 7.21 -4.89
N ASP A 77 9.98 7.43 -6.18
CA ASP A 77 10.33 6.36 -7.13
C ASP A 77 11.55 5.56 -6.71
N SER A 78 12.52 6.21 -6.05
CA SER A 78 13.71 5.55 -5.50
C SER A 78 13.41 4.53 -4.39
N SER A 79 12.18 4.50 -3.87
CA SER A 79 11.73 3.53 -2.86
C SER A 79 11.10 2.29 -3.49
N LEU A 80 10.83 2.30 -4.80
CA LEU A 80 10.28 1.16 -5.51
C LEU A 80 11.32 0.04 -5.67
N PRO A 81 10.87 -1.20 -5.91
CA PRO A 81 11.78 -2.32 -6.15
C PRO A 81 12.74 -2.01 -7.30
N GLU A 82 13.99 -2.46 -7.16
CA GLU A 82 15.00 -2.32 -8.21
C GLU A 82 14.49 -2.92 -9.54
N GLY A 83 14.69 -2.19 -10.64
CA GLY A 83 14.25 -2.61 -11.98
C GLY A 83 12.74 -2.49 -12.23
N PHE A 84 11.94 -2.00 -11.27
CA PHE A 84 10.53 -1.76 -11.51
C PHE A 84 10.32 -0.63 -12.53
N ASN A 85 9.53 -0.89 -13.56
CA ASN A 85 9.18 0.13 -14.56
C ASN A 85 8.06 1.04 -14.03
N VAL A 86 8.42 2.25 -13.59
CA VAL A 86 7.50 3.27 -13.05
C VAL A 86 6.39 3.67 -14.03
N MET A 87 6.61 3.56 -15.34
CA MET A 87 5.60 3.85 -16.37
C MET A 87 4.39 2.90 -16.33
N LYS A 88 4.45 1.85 -15.51
CA LYS A 88 3.31 0.95 -15.23
C LYS A 88 2.40 1.47 -14.12
N LEU A 89 2.70 2.61 -13.51
CA LEU A 89 1.91 3.25 -12.46
C LEU A 89 1.06 4.39 -13.04
N PRO A 90 -0.09 4.71 -12.42
CA PRO A 90 -0.73 3.99 -11.32
C PRO A 90 -1.39 2.68 -11.80
N SER A 91 -1.52 1.70 -10.91
CA SER A 91 -2.11 0.41 -11.26
C SER A 91 -2.68 -0.30 -10.04
N ARG A 92 -3.91 -0.83 -10.17
CA ARG A 92 -4.55 -1.72 -9.17
C ARG A 92 -4.11 -3.17 -9.29
N ASN A 93 -3.42 -3.52 -10.37
CA ASN A 93 -2.99 -4.89 -10.65
C ASN A 93 -1.59 -5.18 -10.11
N HIS A 94 -0.80 -4.13 -9.87
CA HIS A 94 0.47 -4.19 -9.17
C HIS A 94 0.22 -4.00 -7.67
N LEU A 95 0.33 -5.08 -6.92
CA LEU A 95 0.18 -5.07 -5.47
C LEU A 95 1.56 -5.07 -4.84
N PHE A 96 1.75 -4.13 -3.94
CA PHE A 96 2.99 -3.93 -3.22
C PHE A 96 2.78 -4.28 -1.75
N GLU A 97 3.83 -4.81 -1.13
CA GLU A 97 3.95 -4.91 0.32
C GLU A 97 5.01 -3.92 0.79
N PHE A 98 4.73 -3.16 1.83
CA PHE A 98 5.59 -2.07 2.30
C PHE A 98 5.42 -1.80 3.79
N THR A 99 6.41 -1.15 4.38
CA THR A 99 6.40 -0.69 5.78
C THR A 99 5.85 0.73 5.85
N LEU A 100 4.95 0.99 6.79
CA LEU A 100 4.46 2.35 7.10
C LEU A 100 5.46 3.07 8.00
N ALA A 101 6.26 3.97 7.44
CA ALA A 101 7.18 4.81 8.19
C ALA A 101 6.53 6.14 8.59
N GLU A 102 7.08 6.74 9.65
CA GLU A 102 6.65 8.04 10.15
C GLU A 102 6.68 9.12 9.04
N PRO A 103 5.71 10.04 9.04
CA PRO A 103 5.56 11.02 7.99
C PRO A 103 6.67 12.07 8.06
N ASN A 104 7.26 12.42 6.91
CA ASN A 104 8.02 13.66 6.76
C ASN A 104 7.11 14.80 6.26
N GLY A 105 5.89 14.90 6.82
CA GLY A 105 4.80 15.73 6.31
C GLY A 105 3.43 15.36 6.87
N LYS A 106 2.39 15.28 6.00
CA LYS A 106 0.99 15.05 6.42
C LYS A 106 0.54 13.59 6.43
N GLN A 107 1.25 12.70 5.75
CA GLN A 107 0.83 11.32 5.53
C GLN A 107 2.01 10.35 5.63
N PRO A 108 1.79 9.09 6.06
CA PRO A 108 2.86 8.10 6.25
C PRO A 108 3.71 7.92 4.98
N VAL A 109 4.96 7.48 5.15
CA VAL A 109 5.85 7.15 4.03
C VAL A 109 5.91 5.63 3.85
N ALA A 110 5.70 5.14 2.64
CA ALA A 110 5.89 3.74 2.30
C ALA A 110 7.38 3.47 2.05
N THR A 111 7.93 2.51 2.79
CA THR A 111 9.35 2.10 2.73
C THR A 111 9.47 0.59 2.56
N ASP A 112 10.67 0.11 2.23
CA ASP A 112 10.95 -1.32 2.01
C ASP A 112 9.94 -1.97 1.03
N ILE A 113 9.63 -1.26 -0.05
CA ILE A 113 8.55 -1.61 -0.97
C ILE A 113 8.98 -2.81 -1.81
N ILE A 114 8.15 -3.85 -1.85
CA ILE A 114 8.31 -5.01 -2.72
C ILE A 114 7.05 -5.23 -3.56
N LEU A 115 7.22 -5.70 -4.80
CA LEU A 115 6.11 -6.17 -5.61
C LEU A 115 5.73 -7.60 -5.19
N VAL A 116 4.48 -7.83 -4.82
CA VAL A 116 3.95 -9.16 -4.45
C VAL A 116 3.01 -9.73 -5.50
N HIS A 117 2.46 -8.87 -6.36
CA HIS A 117 1.64 -9.31 -7.50
C HIS A 117 1.75 -8.32 -8.66
N PRO A 118 1.87 -8.77 -9.93
CA PRO A 118 2.16 -10.14 -10.31
C PRO A 118 3.51 -10.59 -9.73
N ILE A 119 3.64 -11.88 -9.38
CA ILE A 119 4.89 -12.42 -8.84
C ILE A 119 5.96 -12.23 -9.92
N SER A 120 7.06 -11.54 -9.59
CA SER A 120 8.21 -11.44 -10.49
C SER A 120 8.79 -12.85 -10.67
N SER A 121 8.73 -13.35 -11.90
CA SER A 121 9.36 -14.61 -12.32
C SER A 121 10.86 -14.62 -12.09
#